data_AF-A0A2E5X4T4-F1
#
_entry.id   AF-A0A2E5X4T4-F1
#
_cell.length_a   1.000
_cell.length_b   1.000
_cell.length_c   1.000
_cell.angle_alpha   90.00
_cell.angle_beta   90.00
_cell.angle_gamma   90.00
#
_symmetry.space_group_name_H-M   'P 1'
#
loop_
_entity.id
_entity.type
_entity.pdbx_description
1 polymer ?
#
loop_
_entity_poly.entity_id
_entity_poly.type
_entity_poly.pdbx_seq_one_letter_code
_entity_poly.pdbx_strand_id
1 'polypeptide(L)'
;MSPAYLDCEEALRLVHRFLGEEGESVEHLALREHLESCRPCHSVYLDSVGAAAALGRARRRLREEGEKNARRATQRRLALGGASPPNQRRRRNLRILFLPALAIFAIVQFQNAFGAAPRADLAVISGPVAMPEMLIEQPGTVLPMERGDWCATAPGASARLVVGRSEVHLGSLTRVMLEDTRPLRLRFGQGTLVLNGPATVTSSVGVIEVAEGRARLTFENAILNAECLSGRLAGWNTEGGREFVAGEEAVFYY
;
A
#
# COMPACT_ATOMS: atom_id res chain seq x y z
N MET A 1 -9.24 5.90 36.66
CA MET A 1 -9.60 7.23 36.12
C MET A 1 -10.81 7.02 35.25
N SER A 2 -11.93 7.69 35.54
CA SER A 2 -13.13 7.58 34.69
C SER A 2 -12.81 8.13 33.30
N PRO A 3 -13.24 7.48 32.21
CA PRO A 3 -13.04 8.02 30.86
C PRO A 3 -13.70 9.39 30.79
N ALA A 4 -12.92 10.41 30.45
CA ALA A 4 -13.44 11.75 30.22
C ALA A 4 -14.40 11.66 29.03
N TYR A 5 -15.68 11.97 29.28
CA TYR A 5 -16.70 11.95 28.25
C TYR A 5 -16.39 13.07 27.25
N LEU A 6 -15.93 12.69 26.06
CA LEU A 6 -15.63 13.63 24.98
C LEU A 6 -16.95 14.13 24.39
N ASP A 7 -17.15 15.44 24.32
CA ASP A 7 -18.35 16.01 23.70
C ASP A 7 -18.23 16.04 22.17
N CYS A 8 -19.34 16.31 21.46
CA CYS A 8 -19.36 16.32 20.00
C CYS A 8 -18.55 17.49 19.40
N GLU A 9 -18.48 18.63 20.07
CA GLU A 9 -17.75 19.81 19.58
C GLU A 9 -16.23 19.58 19.66
N GLU A 10 -15.79 18.98 20.76
CA GLU A 10 -14.42 18.60 21.04
C GLU A 10 -13.97 17.44 20.15
N ALA A 11 -14.86 16.46 19.89
CA ALA A 11 -14.63 15.43 18.89
C ALA A 11 -14.40 16.02 17.49
N LEU A 12 -15.22 16.98 17.06
CA LEU A 12 -15.04 17.66 15.76
C LEU A 12 -13.73 18.44 15.69
N ARG A 13 -13.34 19.13 16.76
CA ARG A 13 -12.02 19.81 16.83
C ARG A 13 -10.87 18.82 16.71
N LEU A 14 -10.96 17.67 17.38
CA LEU A 14 -9.95 16.62 17.28
C LEU A 14 -9.88 15.98 15.88
N VAL A 15 -11.02 15.80 15.19
CA VAL A 15 -11.02 15.35 13.77
C VAL A 15 -10.24 16.32 12.88
N HIS A 16 -10.46 17.63 13.02
CA HIS A 16 -9.74 18.63 12.23
C HIS A 16 -8.25 18.68 12.57
N ARG A 17 -7.90 18.55 13.86
CA ARG A 17 -6.51 18.52 14.32
C ARG A 17 -5.76 17.27 13.85
N PHE A 18 -6.41 16.10 13.92
CA PHE A 18 -5.85 14.82 13.47
C PHE A 18 -5.44 14.84 11.99
N LEU A 19 -6.21 15.52 11.14
CA LEU A 19 -5.90 15.68 9.73
C LEU A 19 -4.75 16.67 9.44
N GLY A 20 -4.34 17.45 10.46
CA GLY A 20 -3.26 18.43 10.40
C GLY A 20 -1.87 17.94 10.85
N GLU A 21 -1.71 16.64 11.14
CA GLU A 21 -0.45 16.01 11.61
C GLU A 21 0.06 16.44 13.01
N GLU A 22 -0.76 17.09 13.84
CA GLU A 22 -0.41 17.48 15.22
C GLU A 22 -1.37 16.86 16.24
N GLY A 23 -1.11 15.63 16.74
CA GLY A 23 -1.96 15.01 17.77
C GLY A 23 -1.23 14.00 18.66
N GLU A 24 -1.51 14.03 19.97
CA GLU A 24 -0.97 13.09 20.96
C GLU A 24 -1.80 11.79 21.00
N SER A 25 -1.14 10.66 21.30
CA SER A 25 -1.73 9.31 21.22
C SER A 25 -2.95 9.09 22.13
N VAL A 26 -3.04 9.81 23.26
CA VAL A 26 -4.14 9.69 24.24
C VAL A 26 -5.45 10.30 23.70
N GLU A 27 -5.36 11.38 22.92
CA GLU A 27 -6.53 12.05 22.33
C GLU A 27 -7.20 11.18 21.25
N HIS A 28 -6.43 10.29 20.61
CA HIS A 28 -6.93 9.41 19.54
C HIS A 28 -7.85 8.29 20.05
N LEU A 29 -7.65 7.82 21.29
CA LEU A 29 -8.44 6.72 21.86
C LEU A 29 -9.82 7.20 22.30
N ALA A 30 -9.89 8.36 22.96
CA ALA A 30 -11.16 8.99 23.35
C ALA A 30 -11.99 9.40 22.12
N LEU A 31 -11.34 9.92 21.07
CA LEU A 31 -12.01 10.21 19.80
C LEU A 31 -12.62 8.94 19.18
N ARG A 32 -11.87 7.82 19.18
CA ARG A 32 -12.36 6.56 18.61
C ARG A 32 -13.61 6.05 19.34
N GLU A 33 -13.59 6.04 20.68
CA GLU A 33 -14.74 5.63 21.49
C GLU A 33 -15.97 6.53 21.24
N HIS A 34 -15.76 7.84 21.08
CA HIS A 34 -16.83 8.76 20.72
C HIS A 34 -17.39 8.50 19.31
N LEU A 35 -16.54 8.27 18.30
CA LEU A 35 -16.99 8.00 16.93
C LEU A 35 -17.73 6.65 16.81
N GLU A 36 -17.40 5.67 17.65
CA GLU A 36 -18.13 4.39 17.72
C GLU A 36 -19.55 4.56 18.28
N SER A 37 -19.76 5.53 19.18
CA SER A 37 -21.06 5.80 19.81
C SER A 37 -21.90 6.88 19.11
N CYS A 38 -21.27 7.83 18.40
CA CYS A 38 -21.92 9.00 17.82
C CYS A 38 -21.91 8.99 16.28
N ARG A 39 -23.01 8.53 15.66
CA ARG A 39 -23.17 8.46 14.19
C ARG A 39 -22.94 9.80 13.47
N PRO A 40 -23.44 10.96 13.94
CA PRO A 40 -23.19 12.25 13.28
C PRO A 40 -21.71 12.63 13.25
N CYS A 41 -20.98 12.45 14.36
CA CYS A 41 -19.54 12.72 14.38
C CYS A 41 -18.79 11.76 13.46
N HIS A 42 -19.22 10.49 13.39
CA HIS A 42 -18.64 9.50 12.49
C HIS A 42 -18.82 9.85 11.00
N SER A 43 -19.99 10.35 10.58
CA SER A 43 -20.17 10.78 9.19
C SER A 43 -19.27 11.98 8.83
N VAL A 44 -19.17 12.97 9.72
CA VAL A 44 -18.29 14.14 9.49
C VAL A 44 -16.82 13.73 9.43
N TYR A 45 -16.40 12.77 10.26
CA TYR A 45 -15.07 12.17 10.17
C TYR A 45 -14.82 11.53 8.80
N LEU A 46 -15.75 10.69 8.32
CA LEU A 46 -15.62 10.03 7.01
C LEU A 46 -15.54 11.05 5.86
N ASP A 47 -16.37 12.09 5.89
CA ASP A 47 -16.35 13.17 4.90
C ASP A 47 -15.01 13.91 4.90
N SER A 48 -14.49 14.23 6.09
CA SER A 48 -13.23 14.94 6.26
C SER A 48 -12.03 14.11 5.79
N VAL A 49 -12.03 12.80 6.07
CA VAL A 49 -11.02 11.86 5.57
C VAL A 49 -11.11 11.72 4.04
N GLY A 50 -12.33 11.64 3.49
CA GLY A 50 -12.58 11.61 2.05
C GLY A 50 -12.00 12.85 1.34
N ALA A 51 -12.27 14.04 1.89
CA ALA A 51 -11.76 15.31 1.37
C ALA A 51 -10.23 15.40 1.46
N ALA A 52 -9.62 15.02 2.58
CA ALA A 52 -8.17 15.00 2.74
C ALA A 52 -7.50 14.02 1.76
N ALA A 53 -8.09 12.85 1.55
CA ALA A 53 -7.62 11.88 0.57
C ALA A 53 -7.70 12.42 -0.86
N ALA A 54 -8.81 13.08 -1.22
CA ALA A 54 -8.99 13.72 -2.53
C ALA A 54 -7.93 14.80 -2.80
N LEU A 55 -7.65 15.65 -1.81
CA LEU A 55 -6.59 16.66 -1.87
C LEU A 55 -5.20 16.03 -2.00
N GLY A 56 -4.93 14.96 -1.27
CA GLY A 56 -3.69 14.18 -1.38
C GLY A 56 -3.48 13.60 -2.79
N ARG A 57 -4.54 13.04 -3.39
CA ARG A 57 -4.52 12.54 -4.78
C ARG A 57 -4.26 13.65 -5.78
N ALA A 58 -4.94 14.80 -5.65
CA ALA A 58 -4.73 15.96 -6.52
C ALA A 58 -3.28 16.47 -6.47
N ARG A 59 -2.69 16.58 -5.27
CA ARG A 59 -1.28 16.97 -5.11
C ARG A 59 -0.31 15.98 -5.74
N ARG A 60 -0.56 14.67 -5.61
CA ARG A 60 0.26 13.63 -6.25
C ARG A 60 0.19 13.70 -7.77
N ARG A 61 -1.01 13.86 -8.35
CA ARG A 61 -1.18 14.01 -9.81
C ARG A 61 -0.39 15.20 -10.34
N LEU A 62 -0.47 16.36 -9.67
CA LEU A 62 0.29 17.55 -10.06
C LEU A 62 1.81 17.31 -10.00
N ARG A 63 2.29 16.59 -8.98
CA ARG A 63 3.72 16.24 -8.86
C ARG A 63 4.18 15.29 -9.97
N GLU A 64 3.40 14.24 -10.25
CA GLU A 64 3.70 13.28 -11.32
C GLU A 64 3.68 13.93 -12.71
N GLU A 65 2.75 14.84 -12.96
CA GLU A 65 2.71 15.64 -14.19
C GLU A 65 3.92 16.56 -14.32
N GLY A 66 4.33 17.21 -13.22
CA GLY A 66 5.56 17.99 -13.14
C GLY A 66 6.80 17.18 -13.50
N GLU A 67 6.93 15.98 -12.93
CA GLU A 67 8.05 15.07 -13.22
C GLU A 67 8.04 14.56 -14.68
N LYS A 68 6.87 14.22 -15.23
CA LYS A 68 6.72 13.81 -16.64
C LYS A 68 7.10 14.95 -17.59
N ASN A 69 6.69 16.18 -17.28
CA ASN A 69 7.02 17.37 -18.06
C ASN A 69 8.52 17.69 -18.01
N ALA A 70 9.15 17.56 -16.83
CA ALA A 70 10.59 17.71 -16.67
C ALA A 70 11.37 16.67 -17.50
N ARG A 71 10.96 15.39 -17.47
CA ARG A 71 11.60 14.32 -18.29
C ARG A 71 11.48 14.58 -19.79
N ARG A 72 10.32 15.03 -20.27
CA ARG A 72 10.11 15.39 -21.69
C ARG A 72 10.97 16.58 -22.11
N ALA A 73 11.14 17.58 -21.24
CA ALA A 73 12.02 18.72 -21.49
C ALA A 73 13.49 18.28 -21.61
N THR A 74 13.97 17.38 -20.74
CA THR A 74 15.34 16.85 -20.80
C THR A 74 15.59 16.00 -22.06
N GLN A 75 14.63 15.15 -22.46
CA GLN A 75 14.75 14.34 -23.68
C GLN A 75 14.80 15.20 -24.95
N ARG A 76 14.01 16.28 -25.03
CA ARG A 76 14.07 17.23 -26.16
C ARG A 76 15.43 17.91 -26.27
N ARG A 77 16.08 18.25 -25.15
CA ARG A 77 17.44 18.82 -25.15
C ARG A 77 18.49 17.83 -25.64
N LEU A 78 18.38 16.55 -25.27
CA LEU A 78 19.31 15.51 -25.71
C LEU A 78 19.15 15.16 -27.20
N ALA A 79 17.92 15.16 -27.72
CA ALA A 79 17.64 14.88 -29.13
C ALA A 79 18.17 15.96 -30.09
N LEU A 80 18.29 17.21 -29.64
CA LEU A 80 18.83 18.31 -30.44
C LEU A 80 20.36 18.39 -30.42
N GLY A 81 21.05 17.63 -29.56
CA GLY A 81 22.51 17.65 -29.41
C GLY A 81 23.29 16.51 -30.10
N GLY A 82 22.60 15.56 -30.74
CA GLY A 82 23.21 14.32 -31.22
C GLY A 82 22.97 14.02 -32.69
N ALA A 83 23.54 14.83 -33.60
CA ALA A 83 23.62 14.48 -35.02
C ALA A 83 25.09 14.46 -35.48
N SER A 84 25.68 13.27 -35.54
CA SER A 84 26.86 12.99 -36.35
C SER A 84 26.67 11.64 -37.05
N PRO A 85 26.99 11.52 -38.35
CA PRO A 85 26.62 10.37 -39.16
C PRO A 85 27.55 9.17 -38.93
N PRO A 86 27.09 7.93 -39.22
CA PRO A 86 27.82 6.72 -38.89
C PRO A 86 28.81 6.36 -39.99
N ASN A 87 30.06 6.10 -39.60
CA ASN A 87 31.06 5.58 -40.53
C ASN A 87 31.23 4.06 -40.32
N GLN A 88 30.74 3.30 -41.31
CA GLN A 88 30.92 1.87 -41.46
C GLN A 88 32.41 1.52 -41.56
N ARG A 89 32.89 0.54 -40.78
CA ARG A 89 33.95 -0.37 -41.25
C ARG A 89 33.95 -1.70 -40.50
N ARG A 90 33.50 -2.72 -41.25
CA ARG A 90 33.99 -4.11 -41.30
C ARG A 90 35.00 -4.52 -40.23
N ARG A 91 34.62 -5.50 -39.39
CA ARG A 91 35.44 -6.69 -39.10
C ARG A 91 34.57 -7.81 -38.52
N ARG A 92 34.52 -8.94 -39.27
CA ARG A 92 33.96 -10.23 -38.85
C ARG A 92 34.59 -10.63 -37.51
N ASN A 93 33.76 -10.99 -36.52
CA ASN A 93 34.19 -11.78 -35.36
C ASN A 93 32.97 -12.44 -34.71
N LEU A 94 33.18 -13.62 -34.13
CA LEU A 94 32.24 -14.58 -33.50
C LEU A 94 31.24 -14.03 -32.45
N ARG A 95 31.17 -12.72 -32.22
CA ARG A 95 30.24 -12.04 -31.29
C ARG A 95 28.79 -11.98 -31.77
N ILE A 96 28.52 -12.39 -33.02
CA ILE A 96 27.22 -12.24 -33.69
C ILE A 96 26.12 -13.15 -33.09
N LEU A 97 26.46 -14.19 -32.33
CA LEU A 97 25.49 -15.05 -31.63
C LEU A 97 25.19 -14.62 -30.19
N PHE A 98 26.15 -14.03 -29.48
CA PHE A 98 25.93 -13.56 -28.10
C PHE A 98 25.17 -12.24 -28.02
N LEU A 99 25.32 -11.36 -29.02
CA LEU A 99 24.65 -10.07 -29.04
C LEU A 99 23.11 -10.17 -29.09
N PRO A 100 22.48 -11.00 -29.95
CA PRO A 100 21.02 -11.11 -29.96
C PRO A 100 20.50 -11.78 -28.68
N ALA A 101 21.19 -12.78 -28.13
CA ALA A 101 20.80 -13.39 -26.86
C ALA A 101 20.88 -12.40 -25.69
N LEU A 102 21.94 -11.59 -25.63
CA LEU A 102 22.12 -10.58 -24.60
C LEU A 102 21.16 -9.39 -24.80
N ALA A 103 20.82 -9.04 -26.04
CA ALA A 103 19.80 -8.04 -26.35
C ALA A 103 18.40 -8.54 -25.97
N ILE A 104 18.05 -9.79 -26.26
CA ILE A 104 16.77 -10.40 -25.82
C ILE A 104 16.73 -10.46 -24.31
N PHE A 105 17.81 -10.92 -23.64
CA PHE A 105 17.90 -10.95 -22.18
C PHE A 105 17.77 -9.55 -21.57
N ALA A 106 18.44 -8.55 -22.15
CA ALA A 106 18.33 -7.16 -21.74
C ALA A 106 16.91 -6.63 -21.94
N ILE A 107 16.24 -6.92 -23.07
CA ILE A 107 14.85 -6.51 -23.33
C ILE A 107 13.89 -7.18 -22.35
N VAL A 108 14.04 -8.48 -22.06
CA VAL A 108 13.21 -9.21 -21.09
C VAL A 108 13.41 -8.64 -19.68
N GLN A 109 14.65 -8.36 -19.28
CA GLN A 109 14.94 -7.72 -18.01
C GLN A 109 14.39 -6.28 -17.96
N PHE A 110 14.50 -5.52 -19.06
CA PHE A 110 13.95 -4.17 -19.16
C PHE A 110 12.42 -4.18 -19.12
N GLN A 111 11.75 -5.16 -19.74
CA GLN A 111 10.30 -5.29 -19.70
C GLN A 111 9.81 -5.72 -18.31
N ASN A 112 10.55 -6.56 -17.60
CA ASN A 112 10.25 -6.89 -16.21
C ASN A 112 10.47 -5.69 -15.27
N ALA A 113 11.48 -4.87 -15.54
CA ALA A 113 11.78 -3.68 -14.74
C ALA A 113 10.88 -2.46 -15.09
N PHE A 114 10.45 -2.30 -16.34
CA PHE A 114 9.76 -1.09 -16.86
C PHE A 114 8.42 -1.37 -17.56
N GLY A 115 7.90 -2.59 -17.54
CA GLY A 115 6.55 -2.90 -18.02
C GLY A 115 5.49 -2.13 -17.22
N ALA A 116 4.25 -2.06 -17.71
CA ALA A 116 3.17 -1.40 -16.98
C ALA A 116 3.05 -2.01 -15.56
N ALA A 117 2.82 -1.16 -14.55
CA ALA A 117 2.61 -1.61 -13.17
C ALA A 117 1.44 -2.63 -13.14
N PRO A 118 1.54 -3.71 -12.35
CA PRO A 118 0.48 -4.69 -12.30
C PRO A 118 -0.78 -4.02 -11.73
N ARG A 119 -1.92 -4.29 -12.35
CA ARG A 119 -3.20 -3.83 -11.84
C ARG A 119 -3.46 -4.49 -10.48
N ALA A 120 -4.01 -3.71 -9.55
CA ALA A 120 -4.49 -4.21 -8.27
C ALA A 120 -6.00 -4.35 -8.34
N ASP A 121 -6.52 -5.56 -8.10
CA ASP A 121 -7.95 -5.85 -8.15
C ASP A 121 -8.42 -6.35 -6.79
N LEU A 122 -9.41 -5.66 -6.21
CA LEU A 122 -10.05 -6.01 -4.95
C LEU A 122 -11.37 -6.72 -5.23
N ALA A 123 -11.46 -7.98 -4.82
CA ALA A 123 -12.65 -8.80 -4.86
C ALA A 123 -13.32 -8.85 -3.47
N VAL A 124 -14.60 -8.51 -3.40
CA VAL A 124 -15.40 -8.69 -2.17
C VAL A 124 -15.76 -10.17 -2.03
N ILE A 125 -15.39 -10.79 -0.92
CA ILE A 125 -15.70 -12.20 -0.67
C ILE A 125 -16.99 -12.32 0.14
N SER A 126 -17.11 -11.58 1.24
CA SER A 126 -18.29 -11.58 2.10
C SER A 126 -18.47 -10.24 2.79
N GLY A 127 -19.72 -9.87 3.07
CA GLY A 127 -20.06 -8.68 3.83
C GLY A 127 -19.63 -7.34 3.21
N PRO A 128 -19.91 -6.22 3.92
CA PRO A 128 -19.61 -4.89 3.42
C PRO A 128 -18.12 -4.56 3.39
N VAL A 129 -17.66 -4.00 2.28
CA VAL A 129 -16.30 -3.49 2.08
C VAL A 129 -16.36 -2.03 1.68
N ALA A 130 -15.74 -1.16 2.47
CA ALA A 130 -15.63 0.25 2.18
C ALA A 130 -14.36 0.55 1.38
N MET A 131 -14.50 1.40 0.36
CA MET A 131 -13.45 1.97 -0.49
C MET A 131 -13.64 3.50 -0.53
N PRO A 132 -12.75 4.28 -1.15
CA PRO A 132 -12.95 5.73 -1.24
C PRO A 132 -14.29 6.03 -1.93
N GLU A 133 -15.14 6.82 -1.26
CA GLU A 133 -16.45 7.27 -1.77
C GLU A 133 -17.47 6.15 -2.07
N MET A 134 -17.18 4.90 -1.68
CA MET A 134 -18.02 3.75 -2.03
C MET A 134 -18.11 2.74 -0.90
N LEU A 135 -19.33 2.23 -0.67
CA LEU A 135 -19.57 1.04 0.13
C LEU A 135 -20.06 -0.08 -0.78
N ILE A 136 -19.38 -1.22 -0.74
CA ILE A 136 -19.65 -2.37 -1.60
C ILE A 136 -20.25 -3.46 -0.73
N GLU A 137 -21.53 -3.76 -0.93
CA GLU A 137 -22.25 -4.77 -0.15
C GLU A 137 -22.37 -6.09 -0.89
N GLN A 138 -22.22 -6.08 -2.22
CA GLN A 138 -22.44 -7.25 -3.06
C GLN A 138 -21.18 -8.15 -3.14
N PRO A 139 -21.24 -9.39 -2.64
CA PRO A 139 -20.16 -10.37 -2.80
C PRO A 139 -19.87 -10.69 -4.27
N GLY A 140 -18.61 -11.01 -4.58
CA GLY A 140 -18.15 -11.29 -5.93
C GLY A 140 -17.83 -10.06 -6.77
N THR A 141 -18.16 -8.86 -6.29
CA THR A 141 -17.79 -7.59 -6.95
C THR A 141 -16.27 -7.44 -6.97
N VAL A 142 -15.71 -7.13 -8.15
CA VAL A 142 -14.28 -6.87 -8.33
C VAL A 142 -14.08 -5.43 -8.78
N LEU A 143 -13.27 -4.68 -8.05
CA LEU A 143 -12.96 -3.29 -8.35
C LEU A 143 -11.46 -3.06 -8.45
N PRO A 144 -10.99 -2.22 -9.39
CA PRO A 144 -9.60 -1.82 -9.40
C PRO A 144 -9.28 -0.97 -8.17
N MET A 145 -8.09 -1.18 -7.60
CA MET A 145 -7.48 -0.27 -6.64
C MET A 145 -6.33 0.48 -7.30
N GLU A 146 -6.25 1.78 -7.05
CA GLU A 146 -5.12 2.62 -7.41
C GLU A 146 -4.24 2.91 -6.20
N ARG A 147 -3.02 3.38 -6.48
CA ARG A 147 -2.11 3.84 -5.45
C ARG A 147 -2.76 4.97 -4.64
N GLY A 148 -2.83 4.78 -3.32
CA GLY A 148 -3.45 5.70 -2.37
C GLY A 148 -4.88 5.32 -2.02
N ASP A 149 -5.49 4.34 -2.68
CA ASP A 149 -6.79 3.83 -2.27
C ASP A 149 -6.65 2.99 -1.01
N TRP A 150 -7.62 3.16 -0.13
CA TRP A 150 -7.78 2.33 1.06
C TRP A 150 -8.98 1.40 0.89
N CYS A 151 -8.95 0.27 1.56
CA CYS A 151 -10.13 -0.55 1.74
C CYS A 151 -10.26 -0.98 3.21
N ALA A 152 -11.51 -1.07 3.66
CA ALA A 152 -11.84 -1.52 5.01
C ALA A 152 -12.97 -2.55 4.97
N THR A 153 -12.79 -3.67 5.66
CA THR A 153 -13.83 -4.69 5.83
C THR A 153 -14.61 -4.43 7.12
N ALA A 154 -15.94 -4.55 7.06
CA ALA A 154 -16.82 -4.48 8.23
C ALA A 154 -16.70 -5.75 9.13
N PRO A 155 -17.36 -5.80 10.30
CA PRO A 155 -17.50 -7.03 11.08
C PRO A 155 -18.10 -8.16 10.23
N GLY A 156 -17.48 -9.34 10.24
CA GLY A 156 -17.90 -10.50 9.44
C GLY A 156 -17.63 -10.39 7.93
N ALA A 157 -17.11 -9.26 7.46
CA ALA A 157 -16.74 -9.08 6.07
C ALA A 157 -15.33 -9.61 5.77
N SER A 158 -15.08 -9.92 4.51
CA SER A 158 -13.79 -10.32 3.99
C SER A 158 -13.61 -9.90 2.53
N ALA A 159 -12.37 -9.62 2.15
CA ALA A 159 -12.02 -9.22 0.80
C ALA A 159 -10.70 -9.86 0.38
N ARG A 160 -10.44 -9.86 -0.93
CA ARG A 160 -9.17 -10.33 -1.49
C ARG A 160 -8.63 -9.31 -2.47
N LEU A 161 -7.39 -8.89 -2.27
CA LEU A 161 -6.63 -8.04 -3.16
C LEU A 161 -5.63 -8.88 -3.95
N VAL A 162 -5.67 -8.80 -5.28
CA VAL A 162 -4.73 -9.49 -6.17
C VAL A 162 -3.88 -8.46 -6.90
N VAL A 163 -2.55 -8.59 -6.81
CA VAL A 163 -1.59 -7.69 -7.48
C VAL A 163 -0.46 -8.52 -8.08
N GLY A 164 -0.51 -8.76 -9.38
CA GLY A 164 0.51 -9.56 -10.08
C GLY A 164 0.59 -10.99 -9.54
N ARG A 165 1.68 -11.32 -8.82
CA ARG A 165 1.90 -12.65 -8.21
C ARG A 165 1.51 -12.72 -6.74
N SER A 166 1.06 -11.61 -6.18
CA SER A 166 0.75 -11.49 -4.76
C SER A 166 -0.75 -11.46 -4.55
N GLU A 167 -1.22 -12.21 -3.57
CA GLU A 167 -2.62 -12.28 -3.15
C GLU A 167 -2.69 -11.96 -1.66
N VAL A 168 -3.58 -11.05 -1.29
CA VAL A 168 -3.77 -10.58 0.08
C VAL A 168 -5.22 -10.78 0.46
N HIS A 169 -5.46 -11.62 1.46
CA HIS A 169 -6.78 -11.78 2.05
C HIS A 169 -6.94 -10.86 3.24
N LEU A 170 -8.01 -10.08 3.23
CA LEU A 170 -8.41 -9.20 4.31
C LEU A 170 -9.49 -9.91 5.12
N GLY A 171 -9.21 -10.13 6.40
CA GLY A 171 -10.18 -10.64 7.36
C GLY A 171 -11.22 -9.58 7.73
N SER A 172 -12.01 -9.83 8.78
CA SER A 172 -12.94 -8.83 9.31
C SER A 172 -12.21 -7.67 9.97
N LEU A 173 -12.88 -6.50 10.04
CA LEU A 173 -12.36 -5.29 10.71
C LEU A 173 -10.97 -4.86 10.22
N THR A 174 -10.63 -5.20 8.98
CA THR A 174 -9.30 -5.05 8.41
C THR A 174 -9.23 -3.79 7.57
N ARG A 175 -8.25 -2.94 7.82
CA ARG A 175 -8.01 -1.71 7.05
C ARG A 175 -6.62 -1.73 6.43
N VAL A 176 -6.55 -1.55 5.11
CA VAL A 176 -5.29 -1.42 4.37
C VAL A 176 -5.36 -0.29 3.36
N MET A 177 -4.21 0.27 3.01
CA MET A 177 -4.05 1.22 1.91
C MET A 177 -2.97 0.71 0.95
N LEU A 178 -3.24 0.80 -0.34
CA LEU A 178 -2.31 0.42 -1.38
C LEU A 178 -1.29 1.54 -1.60
N GLU A 179 -0.03 1.33 -1.23
CA GLU A 179 1.03 2.33 -1.38
C GLU A 179 1.78 2.21 -2.70
N ASP A 180 1.94 0.99 -3.21
CA ASP A 180 2.59 0.69 -4.49
C ASP A 180 2.18 -0.71 -4.97
N THR A 181 2.23 -0.94 -6.28
CA THR A 181 1.94 -2.23 -6.93
C THR A 181 3.19 -2.92 -7.47
N ARG A 182 4.33 -2.21 -7.57
CA ARG A 182 5.61 -2.81 -7.98
C ARG A 182 6.81 -2.16 -7.27
N PRO A 183 7.35 -2.78 -6.20
CA PRO A 183 6.84 -3.97 -5.52
C PRO A 183 5.49 -3.70 -4.82
N LEU A 184 4.73 -4.75 -4.48
CA LEU A 184 3.50 -4.57 -3.71
C LEU A 184 3.83 -3.99 -2.33
N ARG A 185 3.32 -2.80 -2.04
CA ARG A 185 3.45 -2.14 -0.74
C ARG A 185 2.09 -1.80 -0.19
N LEU A 186 1.84 -2.20 1.05
CA LEU A 186 0.59 -1.96 1.75
C LEU A 186 0.86 -1.24 3.07
N ARG A 187 0.05 -0.24 3.38
CA ARG A 187 -0.04 0.30 4.74
C ARG A 187 -1.15 -0.42 5.49
N PHE A 188 -0.82 -1.05 6.60
CA PHE A 188 -1.73 -1.83 7.41
C PHE A 188 -2.16 -1.04 8.66
N GLY A 189 -3.45 -0.74 8.73
CA GLY A 189 -4.02 0.09 9.78
C GLY A 189 -4.55 -0.69 10.98
N GLN A 190 -5.20 -1.84 10.76
CA GLN A 190 -5.72 -2.73 11.80
C GLN A 190 -6.32 -4.01 11.17
N GLY A 191 -6.55 -5.04 11.98
CA GLY A 191 -7.29 -6.25 11.65
C GLY A 191 -6.38 -7.44 11.35
N THR A 192 -6.77 -8.31 10.42
CA THR A 192 -6.01 -9.50 10.05
C THR A 192 -5.82 -9.58 8.54
N LEU A 193 -4.57 -9.79 8.13
CA LEU A 193 -4.17 -10.01 6.74
C LEU A 193 -3.52 -11.37 6.59
N VAL A 194 -3.84 -12.06 5.50
CA VAL A 194 -3.07 -13.22 5.05
C VAL A 194 -2.46 -12.90 3.70
N LEU A 195 -1.14 -12.82 3.66
CA LEU A 195 -0.35 -12.50 2.47
C LEU A 195 0.15 -13.79 1.84
N ASN A 196 0.07 -13.88 0.52
CA ASN A 196 0.66 -14.94 -0.29
C ASN A 196 1.47 -14.30 -1.42
N GLY A 197 2.78 -14.52 -1.43
CA GLY A 197 3.71 -13.93 -2.41
C GLY A 197 4.38 -12.64 -1.92
N PRO A 198 5.20 -12.02 -2.80
CA PRO A 198 6.08 -10.91 -2.41
C PRO A 198 5.29 -9.65 -2.06
N ALA A 199 5.50 -9.11 -0.86
CA ALA A 199 4.86 -7.89 -0.40
C ALA A 199 5.63 -7.23 0.75
N THR A 200 5.59 -5.91 0.81
CA THR A 200 6.01 -5.15 1.99
C THR A 200 4.78 -4.57 2.67
N VAL A 201 4.64 -4.80 3.96
CA VAL A 201 3.56 -4.27 4.80
C VAL A 201 4.14 -3.34 5.85
N THR A 202 3.66 -2.10 5.89
CA THR A 202 4.06 -1.09 6.86
C THR A 202 2.91 -0.81 7.81
N SER A 203 3.15 -0.86 9.11
CA SER A 203 2.24 -0.39 10.16
C SER A 203 2.86 0.79 10.91
N SER A 204 2.22 1.26 11.98
CA SER A 204 2.84 2.27 12.85
C SER A 204 4.04 1.72 13.63
N VAL A 205 4.04 0.43 13.96
CA VAL A 205 5.04 -0.19 14.85
C VAL A 205 6.18 -0.88 14.12
N GLY A 206 6.09 -1.06 12.80
CA GLY A 206 7.15 -1.69 12.06
C GLY A 206 6.84 -1.96 10.60
N VAL A 207 7.81 -2.61 9.95
CA VAL A 207 7.74 -3.03 8.56
C VAL A 207 7.94 -4.54 8.51
N ILE A 208 7.11 -5.22 7.74
CA ILE A 208 7.22 -6.65 7.44
C ILE A 208 7.44 -6.80 5.94
N GLU A 209 8.49 -7.52 5.55
CA GLU A 209 8.77 -7.89 4.18
C GLU A 209 8.61 -9.40 4.01
N VAL A 210 7.75 -9.77 3.08
CA VAL A 210 7.59 -11.14 2.59
C VAL A 210 8.29 -11.17 1.23
N ALA A 211 9.44 -11.81 1.14
CA ALA A 211 10.13 -11.99 -0.14
C ALA A 211 9.47 -13.10 -0.95
N GLU A 212 9.11 -14.19 -0.28
CA GLU A 212 8.43 -15.34 -0.84
C GLU A 212 7.69 -16.12 0.26
N GLY A 213 6.60 -16.79 -0.10
CA GLY A 213 5.83 -17.62 0.81
C GLY A 213 4.53 -16.97 1.30
N ARG A 214 4.11 -17.34 2.51
CA ARG A 214 2.82 -16.98 3.07
C ARG A 214 2.96 -16.50 4.51
N ALA A 215 2.26 -15.43 4.85
CA ALA A 215 2.29 -14.84 6.17
C ALA A 215 0.89 -14.51 6.67
N ARG A 216 0.69 -14.59 7.98
CA ARG A 216 -0.48 -14.02 8.65
C ARG A 216 -0.02 -12.85 9.51
N LEU A 217 -0.63 -11.69 9.31
CA LEU A 217 -0.38 -10.50 10.10
C LEU A 217 -1.65 -10.12 10.84
N THR A 218 -1.57 -9.92 12.14
CA THR A 218 -2.67 -9.40 12.96
C THR A 218 -2.19 -8.12 13.61
N PHE A 219 -2.90 -7.02 13.40
CA PHE A 219 -2.56 -5.72 13.96
C PHE A 219 -3.73 -5.16 14.76
N GLU A 220 -3.56 -5.09 16.07
CA GLU A 220 -4.58 -4.64 17.01
C GLU A 220 -3.89 -3.96 18.22
N ASN A 221 -4.49 -2.90 18.75
CA ASN A 221 -4.00 -2.22 19.97
C ASN A 221 -2.50 -1.85 19.90
N ALA A 222 -2.03 -1.38 18.73
CA ALA A 222 -0.63 -1.07 18.47
C ALA A 222 0.34 -2.26 18.66
N ILE A 223 -0.15 -3.49 18.54
CA ILE A 223 0.65 -4.71 18.56
C ILE A 223 0.48 -5.41 17.22
N LEU A 224 1.58 -5.59 16.50
CA LEU A 224 1.64 -6.33 15.25
C LEU A 224 2.21 -7.72 15.52
N ASN A 225 1.36 -8.74 15.37
CA ASN A 225 1.77 -10.14 15.37
C ASN A 225 1.96 -10.60 13.93
N ALA A 226 3.16 -11.06 13.61
CA ALA A 226 3.51 -11.64 12.32
C ALA A 226 3.84 -13.12 12.49
N GLU A 227 3.09 -13.98 11.82
CA GLU A 227 3.27 -15.43 11.77
C GLU A 227 3.74 -15.83 10.37
N CYS A 228 4.88 -16.53 10.30
CA CYS A 228 5.40 -17.10 9.07
C CYS A 228 4.73 -18.45 8.80
N LEU A 229 3.81 -18.52 7.84
CA LEU A 229 3.12 -19.76 7.50
C LEU A 229 3.97 -20.62 6.54
N SER A 230 4.69 -19.97 5.62
CA SER A 230 5.64 -20.63 4.72
C SER A 230 6.65 -19.63 4.15
N GLY A 231 7.81 -20.12 3.70
CA GLY A 231 8.86 -19.30 3.11
C GLY A 231 9.68 -18.57 4.16
N ARG A 232 9.95 -17.28 3.91
CA ARG A 232 10.76 -16.43 4.78
C ARG A 232 10.18 -15.04 4.89
N LEU A 233 10.19 -14.51 6.11
CA LEU A 233 9.86 -13.13 6.40
C LEU A 233 11.04 -12.41 7.03
N ALA A 234 11.08 -11.11 6.82
CA ALA A 234 11.92 -10.21 7.59
C ALA A 234 11.04 -9.10 8.17
N GLY A 235 11.34 -8.67 9.38
CA GLY A 235 10.61 -7.58 10.01
C GLY A 235 11.51 -6.68 10.83
N TRP A 236 11.15 -5.41 10.86
CA TRP A 236 11.93 -4.35 11.51
C TRP A 236 11.03 -3.40 12.28
N ASN A 237 11.44 -3.05 13.50
CA ASN A 237 10.91 -1.94 14.29
C ASN A 237 12.06 -1.06 14.79
N THR A 238 11.78 -0.19 15.76
CA THR A 238 12.77 0.65 16.45
C THR A 238 13.81 -0.14 17.24
N GLU A 239 13.49 -1.36 17.69
CA GLU A 239 14.38 -2.22 18.47
C GLU A 239 15.36 -3.02 17.60
N GLY A 240 15.03 -3.22 16.32
CA GLY A 240 15.92 -3.85 15.36
C GLY A 240 15.20 -4.66 14.29
N GLY A 241 16.01 -5.36 13.49
CA GLY A 241 15.57 -6.27 12.45
C GLY A 241 15.74 -7.72 12.83
N ARG A 242 14.83 -8.58 12.38
CA ARG A 242 14.91 -10.03 12.54
C ARG A 242 14.26 -10.74 11.35
N GLU A 243 14.84 -11.88 10.98
CA GLU A 243 14.27 -12.80 9.99
C GLU A 243 13.57 -13.95 10.71
N PHE A 244 12.52 -14.48 10.08
CA PHE A 244 11.75 -15.62 10.58
C PHE A 244 11.48 -16.62 9.48
N VAL A 245 11.47 -17.89 9.84
CA VAL A 245 11.16 -19.01 8.95
C VAL A 245 9.80 -19.62 9.27
N ALA A 246 9.34 -20.54 8.42
CA ALA A 246 8.02 -21.16 8.56
C ALA A 246 7.79 -21.78 9.96
N GLY A 247 6.65 -21.45 10.56
CA GLY A 247 6.27 -21.85 11.91
C GLY A 247 6.71 -20.89 13.01
N GLU A 248 7.50 -19.86 12.70
CA GLU A 248 7.90 -18.85 13.67
C GLU A 248 6.95 -17.65 13.72
N GLU A 249 6.87 -17.04 14.89
CA GLU A 249 6.05 -15.88 15.18
C GLU A 249 6.87 -14.74 15.77
N ALA A 250 6.39 -13.53 15.51
CA ALA A 250 7.10 -12.30 15.76
C ALA A 250 6.13 -11.20 16.19
N VAL A 251 6.27 -10.73 17.42
CA VAL A 251 5.49 -9.60 17.95
C VAL A 251 6.28 -8.29 17.83
N PHE A 252 5.67 -7.24 17.30
CA PHE A 252 6.24 -5.90 17.19
C PHE A 252 5.31 -4.90 17.89
N TYR A 253 5.90 -4.03 18.70
CA TYR A 253 5.25 -2.93 19.42
C TYR A 253 6.28 -1.80 19.60
N TYR A 254 5.88 -0.68 20.22
CA TYR A 254 6.75 0.46 20.53
C TYR A 254 7.54 0.29 21.82
#